data_AF-A0A0C2G3Q9-F1
#
_entry.id   AF-A0A0C2G3Q9-F1
#
_cell.length_a   1.000
_cell.length_b   1.000
_cell.length_c   1.000
_cell.angle_alpha   90.00
_cell.angle_beta   90.00
_cell.angle_gamma   90.00
#
_symmetry.space_group_name_H-M   'P 1'
#
loop_
_entity.id
_entity.type
_entity.pdbx_description
1 polymer ?
#
loop_
_entity_poly.entity_id
_entity_poly.type
_entity_poly.pdbx_seq_one_letter_code
_entity_poly.pdbx_strand_id
1 'polypeptide(L)'
;LSEAKELAQGDQQDVIVHVFSSGASSKVLDNALKQLKSTKAVMGFSVNEESGKVLVLAKVDKSLVDGGLKANLWVNEVCTILGGRGGGKDANAQVAFYL
;
A
#
# COMPACT_ATOMS: atom_id res chain seq x y z
N LEU A 1 4.98 3.41 12.46
CA LEU A 1 5.47 2.23 11.75
C LEU A 1 6.98 2.41 11.58
N SER A 2 7.74 1.81 12.49
CA SER A 2 9.22 1.80 12.47
C SER A 2 9.75 1.08 11.23
N GLU A 3 9.01 0.09 10.75
CA GLU A 3 9.31 -0.74 9.58
C GLU A 3 9.54 0.12 8.32
N ALA A 4 8.80 1.23 8.17
CA ALA A 4 8.99 2.13 7.03
C ALA A 4 10.36 2.83 7.03
N LYS A 5 10.94 3.08 8.21
CA LYS A 5 12.30 3.64 8.32
C LYS A 5 13.34 2.59 7.99
N GLU A 6 13.15 1.36 8.44
CA GLU A 6 14.04 0.24 8.15
C GLU A 6 14.05 -0.06 6.65
N LEU A 7 12.88 -0.14 6.03
CA LEU A 7 12.72 -0.31 4.57
C LEU A 7 13.36 0.83 3.78
N ALA A 8 13.29 2.08 4.27
CA ALA A 8 13.91 3.23 3.61
C ALA A 8 15.45 3.26 3.75
N GLN A 9 16.02 2.56 4.74
CA GLN A 9 17.47 2.50 4.99
C GLN A 9 18.12 1.24 4.40
N GLY A 10 17.33 0.23 4.06
CA GLY A 10 17.81 -0.98 3.40
C GLY A 10 18.20 -0.76 1.94
N ASP A 11 18.40 -1.87 1.23
CA ASP A 11 18.71 -1.84 -0.20
C ASP A 11 17.62 -1.12 -1.00
N GLN A 12 18.05 -0.31 -1.95
CA GLN A 12 17.13 0.45 -2.79
C GLN A 12 16.28 -0.49 -3.63
N GLN A 13 14.97 -0.46 -3.39
CA GLN A 13 13.98 -1.23 -4.14
C GLN A 13 13.00 -0.29 -4.82
N ASP A 14 12.84 -0.46 -6.13
CA ASP A 14 11.91 0.32 -6.95
C ASP A 14 10.44 0.00 -6.60
N VAL A 15 10.15 -1.22 -6.17
CA VAL A 15 8.80 -1.68 -5.80
C VAL A 15 8.85 -2.39 -4.45
N ILE A 16 7.96 -2.01 -3.53
CA ILE A 16 7.83 -2.63 -2.21
C ILE A 16 6.39 -3.11 -1.99
N VAL A 17 6.25 -4.32 -1.44
CA VAL A 17 4.99 -4.83 -0.89
C VAL A 17 5.26 -5.27 0.54
N HIS A 18 4.52 -4.73 1.50
CA HIS A 18 4.81 -5.00 2.92
C HIS A 18 3.56 -5.00 3.80
N VAL A 19 3.53 -5.91 4.78
CA VAL A 19 2.53 -5.94 5.85
C VAL A 19 3.12 -5.22 7.06
N PHE A 20 2.59 -4.04 7.34
CA PHE A 20 2.99 -3.23 8.49
C PHE A 20 2.23 -3.66 9.75
N SER A 21 2.68 -3.13 10.90
CA SER A 21 2.06 -3.34 12.21
C SER A 21 0.54 -3.31 12.15
N SER A 22 -0.07 -4.22 12.91
CA SER A 22 -1.50 -4.45 12.92
C SER A 22 -2.31 -3.21 13.32
N GLY A 23 -3.54 -3.12 12.80
CA GLY A 23 -4.49 -2.09 13.20
C GLY A 23 -4.12 -0.64 12.87
N ALA A 24 -3.18 -0.40 11.96
CA ALA A 24 -2.82 0.95 11.54
C ALA A 24 -4.00 1.63 10.84
N SER A 25 -4.26 2.89 11.20
CA SER A 25 -5.22 3.72 10.46
C SER A 25 -4.67 4.12 9.09
N SER A 26 -5.53 4.50 8.15
CA SER A 26 -5.13 5.03 6.83
C SER A 26 -4.12 6.16 6.93
N LYS A 27 -4.27 7.06 7.91
CA LYS A 27 -3.31 8.16 8.12
C LYS A 27 -1.94 7.66 8.57
N VAL A 28 -1.89 6.70 9.49
CA VAL A 28 -0.62 6.14 9.99
C VAL A 28 0.10 5.36 8.90
N LEU A 29 -0.64 4.54 8.14
CA LEU A 29 -0.10 3.79 7.02
C LEU A 29 0.36 4.72 5.88
N ASP A 30 -0.43 5.74 5.52
CA ASP A 30 -0.06 6.74 4.51
C ASP A 30 1.24 7.48 4.85
N ASN A 31 1.40 7.87 6.12
CA ASN A 31 2.62 8.50 6.62
C ASN A 31 3.83 7.56 6.63
N ALA A 32 3.62 6.26 6.82
CA ALA A 32 4.65 5.25 6.69
C ALA A 32 5.13 5.16 5.24
N LEU A 33 4.19 5.01 4.28
CA LEU A 33 4.52 4.93 2.85
C LEU A 33 5.25 6.19 2.34
N LYS A 34 4.94 7.38 2.87
CA LYS A 34 5.64 8.64 2.51
C LYS A 34 7.13 8.68 2.90
N GLN A 35 7.58 7.80 3.79
CA GLN A 35 8.99 7.73 4.19
C GLN A 35 9.84 6.99 3.16
N LEU A 36 9.23 6.18 2.29
CA LEU A 36 9.89 5.38 1.25
C LEU A 36 10.18 6.21 -0.01
N LYS A 37 10.94 7.30 0.14
CA LYS A 37 11.15 8.31 -0.91
C LYS A 37 11.90 7.81 -2.14
N SER A 38 12.74 6.79 -1.99
CA SER A 38 13.52 6.20 -3.09
C SER A 38 12.77 5.07 -3.80
N THR A 39 11.59 4.70 -3.30
CA THR A 39 10.76 3.63 -3.85
C THR A 39 9.73 4.22 -4.80
N LYS A 40 9.68 3.70 -6.03
CA LYS A 40 8.80 4.20 -7.09
C LYS A 40 7.38 3.63 -6.97
N ALA A 41 7.17 2.48 -6.36
CA ALA A 41 5.84 1.95 -6.08
C ALA A 41 5.82 1.22 -4.74
N VAL A 42 4.77 1.44 -3.96
CA VAL A 42 4.57 0.71 -2.71
C VAL A 42 3.12 0.32 -2.50
N MET A 43 2.90 -0.91 -2.07
CA MET A 43 1.63 -1.39 -1.53
C MET A 43 1.84 -1.80 -0.06
N GLY A 44 1.19 -1.08 0.84
CA GLY A 44 1.19 -1.37 2.26
C GLY A 44 -0.10 -2.02 2.72
N PHE A 45 0.03 -3.05 3.54
CA PHE A 45 -1.07 -3.71 4.23
C PHE A 45 -1.00 -3.42 5.73
N SER A 46 -2.14 -3.37 6.40
CA SER A 46 -2.23 -3.48 7.85
C SER A 46 -3.48 -4.28 8.21
N VAL A 47 -3.29 -5.34 8.97
CA VAL A 47 -4.35 -6.28 9.36
C VAL A 47 -4.68 -6.08 10.83
N ASN A 48 -5.94 -5.91 11.17
CA ASN A 48 -6.42 -5.95 12.53
C ASN A 48 -7.12 -7.29 12.75
N GLU A 49 -6.43 -8.23 13.38
CA GLU A 49 -6.93 -9.60 13.58
C GLU A 49 -8.16 -9.66 14.49
N GLU A 50 -8.27 -8.78 15.49
CA GLU A 50 -9.42 -8.75 16.40
C GLU A 50 -10.72 -8.38 15.68
N SER A 51 -10.65 -7.47 14.72
CA SER A 51 -11.82 -6.98 13.95
C SER A 51 -11.95 -7.62 12.57
N GLY A 52 -10.99 -8.44 12.13
CA GLY A 52 -10.89 -8.97 10.78
C GLY A 52 -10.55 -7.92 9.70
N LYS A 53 -10.36 -6.65 10.09
CA LYS A 53 -10.18 -5.55 9.13
C LYS A 53 -8.81 -5.61 8.48
N VAL A 54 -8.77 -5.67 7.16
CA VAL A 54 -7.55 -5.50 6.35
C VAL A 54 -7.59 -4.14 5.66
N LEU A 55 -6.58 -3.31 5.88
CA LEU A 55 -6.39 -2.05 5.17
C LEU A 55 -5.27 -2.19 4.15
N VAL A 56 -5.52 -1.75 2.92
CA VAL A 56 -4.53 -1.74 1.83
C VAL A 56 -4.42 -0.34 1.24
N LEU A 57 -3.21 0.19 1.16
CA LEU A 57 -2.88 1.46 0.52
C LEU A 57 -1.79 1.22 -0.53
N ALA A 58 -1.98 1.74 -1.73
CA ALA A 58 -0.98 1.73 -2.79
C ALA A 58 -0.63 3.15 -3.25
N LYS A 59 0.65 3.37 -3.53
CA LYS A 59 1.19 4.59 -4.14
C LYS A 59 2.14 4.22 -5.25
N VAL A 60 2.04 4.91 -6.37
CA VAL A 60 2.89 4.67 -7.54
C VAL A 60 3.33 6.01 -8.10
N ASP A 61 4.63 6.15 -8.29
CA ASP A 61 5.26 7.30 -8.91
C ASP A 61 4.85 7.41 -10.37
N LYS A 62 4.83 8.65 -10.86
CA LYS A 62 4.42 8.98 -12.22
C LYS A 62 5.17 8.19 -13.29
N SER A 63 6.46 7.92 -13.09
CA SER A 63 7.28 7.16 -14.05
C SER A 63 6.76 5.74 -14.27
N LEU A 64 6.29 5.06 -13.22
CA LEU A 64 5.72 3.71 -13.32
C LEU A 64 4.25 3.75 -13.74
N VAL A 65 3.50 4.79 -13.35
CA VAL A 65 2.14 5.02 -13.86
C VAL A 65 2.13 5.17 -15.38
N ASP A 66 3.03 6.00 -15.91
CA ASP A 66 3.16 6.23 -17.36
C ASP A 66 3.64 4.94 -18.08
N GLY A 67 4.34 4.05 -17.36
CA GLY A 67 4.71 2.71 -17.81
C GLY A 67 3.61 1.64 -17.65
N GLY A 68 2.42 2.00 -17.16
CA GLY A 68 1.24 1.13 -17.06
C GLY A 68 0.94 0.55 -15.68
N LEU A 69 1.83 0.71 -14.69
CA LEU A 69 1.55 0.30 -13.32
C LEU A 69 0.68 1.36 -12.62
N LYS A 70 -0.63 1.14 -12.54
CA LYS A 70 -1.56 2.06 -11.90
C LYS A 70 -2.00 1.55 -10.52
N ALA A 71 -1.97 2.41 -9.51
CA ALA A 71 -2.31 2.08 -8.13
C ALA A 71 -3.73 1.52 -7.99
N ASN A 72 -4.71 2.11 -8.69
CA ASN A 72 -6.10 1.62 -8.70
C ASN A 72 -6.24 0.22 -9.30
N LEU A 73 -5.55 -0.07 -10.41
CA LEU A 73 -5.54 -1.41 -11.01
C LEU A 73 -4.85 -2.42 -10.09
N TRP A 74 -3.71 -2.04 -9.52
CA TRP A 74 -2.96 -2.90 -8.63
C TRP A 74 -3.73 -3.25 -7.34
N VAL A 75 -4.44 -2.29 -6.74
CA VAL A 75 -5.34 -2.55 -5.61
C VAL A 75 -6.53 -3.41 -6.02
N ASN A 76 -7.06 -3.24 -7.24
CA ASN A 76 -8.16 -4.07 -7.72
C ASN A 76 -7.78 -5.55 -7.86
N GLU A 77 -6.52 -5.88 -8.17
CA GLU A 77 -6.04 -7.28 -8.14
C GLU A 77 -6.23 -7.91 -6.76
N VAL A 78 -5.97 -7.16 -5.68
CA VAL A 78 -6.24 -7.62 -4.31
C VAL A 78 -7.75 -7.79 -4.08
N CYS A 79 -8.57 -6.88 -4.60
CA CYS A 79 -10.03 -6.97 -4.51
C CYS A 79 -10.59 -8.21 -5.23
N THR A 80 -9.94 -8.73 -6.27
CA THR A 80 -10.40 -9.98 -6.93
C THR A 80 -10.36 -11.19 -6.01
N ILE A 81 -9.49 -11.17 -4.99
CA ILE A 81 -9.28 -12.26 -4.04
C ILE A 81 -10.13 -12.03 -2.78
N LEU A 82 -10.08 -10.82 -2.21
CA LEU A 82 -10.70 -10.49 -0.92
C LEU A 82 -12.16 -9.98 -1.06
N GLY A 83 -12.65 -9.82 -2.29
CA GLY A 83 -13.95 -9.24 -2.58
C GLY A 83 -13.98 -7.72 -2.41
N GLY A 84 -15.00 -7.05 -2.96
CA GLY A 84 -15.16 -5.59 -2.88
C GLY A 84 -14.61 -4.83 -4.09
N ARG A 85 -14.56 -3.50 -3.99
CA ARG A 85 -14.06 -2.61 -5.05
C ARG A 85 -13.11 -1.57 -4.45
N GLY A 86 -11.88 -1.53 -4.94
CA GLY A 86 -10.89 -0.53 -4.52
C GLY A 86 -11.26 0.86 -5.03
N GLY A 87 -10.98 1.89 -4.23
CA GLY A 87 -11.14 3.29 -4.62
C GLY A 87 -9.79 3.96 -4.86
N GLY A 88 -9.69 4.84 -5.87
CA GLY A 88 -8.45 5.58 -6.10
C GLY A 88 -8.27 6.12 -7.51
N LYS A 89 -7.10 6.72 -7.72
CA LYS A 89 -6.59 7.22 -9.01
C LYS A 89 -5.34 6.43 -9.41
N ASP A 90 -4.78 6.77 -10.57
CA ASP A 90 -3.61 6.06 -11.12
C ASP A 90 -2.38 6.09 -10.19
N ALA A 91 -2.14 7.18 -9.47
CA ALA A 91 -0.97 7.34 -8.61
C ALA A 91 -1.19 6.91 -7.14
N ASN A 92 -2.44 6.78 -6.70
CA ASN A 92 -2.76 6.38 -5.33
C ASN A 92 -4.13 5.71 -5.26
N ALA A 93 -4.22 4.64 -4.49
CA ALA A 93 -5.47 3.93 -4.26
C ALA A 93 -5.48 3.29 -2.88
N GLN A 94 -6.67 3.03 -2.37
CA GLN A 94 -6.86 2.37 -1.10
C GLN A 94 -8.16 1.57 -1.05
N VAL A 95 -8.20 0.61 -0.16
CA VAL A 95 -9.37 -0.21 0.13
C VAL A 95 -9.27 -0.79 1.53
N ALA A 96 -10.42 -1.10 2.12
CA ALA A 96 -10.49 -1.88 3.34
C ALA A 96 -11.45 -3.05 3.14
N PHE A 97 -11.06 -4.21 3.67
CA PHE A 97 -11.83 -5.44 3.66
C PHE A 97 -12.06 -5.91 5.10
N TYR A 98 -13.01 -6.82 5.27
CA TYR A 98 -13.20 -7.57 6.51
C TYR A 98 -13.11 -9.05 6.17
N LEU A 99 -12.16 -9.74 6.79
CA LEU A 99 -11.92 -11.18 6.68
C LEU A 99 -12.37 -11.89 7.97
#